data_AF-A0A645AQ17-F1
#
_entry.id   AF-A0A645AQ17-F1
#
_cell.length_a   1.000
_cell.length_b   1.000
_cell.length_c   1.000
_cell.angle_alpha   90.00
_cell.angle_beta   90.00
_cell.angle_gamma   90.00
#
_symmetry.space_group_name_H-M   'P 1'
#
loop_
_entity.id
_entity.type
_entity.pdbx_description
1 polymer ?
#
loop_
_entity_poly.entity_id
_entity_poly.type
_entity_poly.pdbx_seq_one_letter_code
_entity_poly.pdbx_strand_id
1 'polypeptide(L)'
;MGNHVHLLLHELNEKTEIIMRRIGASYVYWYNWKYRRCGHLFQDRYKSEAVETDVYFLTVLRYIHRNPVKAGLVKKASEYKWSSYNDYVHRKGVTDIDFTLNTIDGNRKNTVESFVKYHEMQNEDDCLDIGDSLRLTDEEAKDIIKKKCGISSTLQIRELDKEKRDKYLTELKQAGLSTRQLERLTGLGRSIILRA
;
A
#
# COMPACT_ATOMS: atom_id res chain seq x y z
N MET A 1 -3.26 7.08 -2.22
CA MET A 1 -3.51 8.55 -2.27
C MET A 1 -3.34 9.20 -0.90
N GLY A 2 -3.11 10.52 -0.84
CA GLY A 2 -2.84 11.33 0.38
C GLY A 2 -1.35 11.41 0.74
N ASN A 3 -0.68 10.25 0.78
CA ASN A 3 0.74 10.10 1.10
C ASN A 3 1.49 9.15 0.15
N HIS A 4 0.80 8.55 -0.84
CA HIS A 4 1.36 7.64 -1.84
C HIS A 4 0.58 7.69 -3.16
N VAL A 5 1.18 7.14 -4.23
CA VAL A 5 0.60 7.01 -5.58
C VAL A 5 0.60 5.54 -6.02
N HIS A 6 -0.36 5.16 -6.86
CA HIS A 6 -0.37 3.88 -7.59
C HIS A 6 -0.20 4.16 -9.07
N LEU A 7 0.65 3.40 -9.75
CA LEU A 7 0.92 3.52 -11.18
C LEU A 7 0.74 2.15 -11.84
N LEU A 8 0.03 2.11 -12.96
CA LEU A 8 -0.04 0.95 -13.84
C LEU A 8 0.76 1.28 -15.08
N LEU A 9 1.86 0.55 -15.30
CA LEU A 9 2.85 0.85 -16.34
C LEU A 9 3.07 -0.38 -17.22
N HIS A 10 3.16 -0.15 -18.52
CA HIS A 10 3.60 -1.15 -19.49
C HIS A 10 5.06 -0.84 -19.88
N GLU A 11 5.96 -1.74 -19.51
CA GLU A 11 7.37 -1.64 -19.87
C GLU A 11 7.56 -1.94 -21.37
N LEU A 12 8.21 -1.02 -22.09
CA LEU A 12 8.60 -1.21 -23.49
C LEU A 12 10.07 -1.60 -23.57
N ASN A 13 10.96 -0.61 -23.69
CA ASN A 13 12.40 -0.82 -23.91
C ASN A 13 13.26 -0.47 -22.68
N GLU A 14 12.65 0.02 -21.59
CA GLU A 14 13.37 0.52 -20.43
C GLU A 14 12.82 -0.10 -19.15
N LYS A 15 13.73 -0.65 -18.33
CA LYS A 15 13.39 -1.30 -17.07
C LYS A 15 12.61 -0.38 -16.13
N THR A 16 11.59 -0.95 -15.50
CA THR A 16 10.75 -0.25 -14.51
C THR A 16 11.58 0.45 -13.41
N GLU A 17 12.69 -0.14 -12.96
CA GLU A 17 13.60 0.48 -11.99
C GLU A 17 14.22 1.80 -12.45
N ILE A 18 14.51 1.94 -13.74
CA ILE A 18 15.09 3.13 -14.34
C ILE A 18 14.02 4.21 -14.48
N ILE A 19 12.82 3.83 -14.93
CA ILE A 19 11.65 4.69 -15.04
C ILE A 19 11.33 5.29 -13.67
N MET A 20 11.17 4.45 -12.64
CA MET A 20 10.85 4.88 -11.28
C MET A 20 11.95 5.73 -10.65
N ARG A 21 13.23 5.43 -10.93
CA ARG A 21 14.35 6.27 -10.50
C ARG A 21 14.26 7.68 -11.08
N ARG A 22 13.97 7.83 -12.37
CA ARG A 22 13.84 9.14 -13.03
C ARG A 22 12.65 9.93 -12.48
N ILE A 23 11.47 9.31 -12.42
CA ILE A 23 10.26 9.93 -11.87
C ILE A 23 10.51 10.40 -10.44
N GLY A 24 11.05 9.51 -9.60
CA GLY A 24 11.34 9.79 -8.20
C GLY A 24 12.35 10.94 -8.04
N ALA A 25 13.50 10.87 -8.71
CA ALA A 25 14.55 11.88 -8.61
C ALA A 25 14.08 13.25 -9.09
N SER A 26 13.42 13.32 -10.25
CA SER A 26 12.89 14.57 -10.80
C SER A 26 11.84 15.20 -9.87
N TYR A 27 10.94 14.40 -9.30
CA TYR A 27 9.94 14.90 -8.38
C TYR A 27 10.54 15.37 -7.04
N VAL A 28 11.47 14.60 -6.44
CA VAL A 28 12.16 15.00 -5.21
C VAL A 28 12.93 16.30 -5.41
N TYR A 29 13.65 16.43 -6.53
CA TYR A 29 14.39 17.66 -6.85
C TYR A 29 13.44 18.87 -6.93
N TRP A 30 12.38 18.76 -7.73
CA TRP A 30 11.38 19.82 -7.86
C TRP A 30 10.72 20.17 -6.53
N TYR A 31 10.31 19.17 -5.74
CA TYR A 31 9.62 19.38 -4.48
C TYR A 31 10.51 20.08 -3.45
N ASN A 32 11.76 19.61 -3.32
CA ASN A 32 12.73 20.21 -2.42
C ASN A 32 13.06 21.66 -2.81
N TRP A 33 13.23 21.93 -4.11
CA TRP A 33 13.41 23.29 -4.61
C TRP A 33 12.19 24.19 -4.30
N LYS A 34 10.98 23.73 -4.66
CA LYS A 34 9.73 24.49 -4.50
C LYS A 34 9.44 24.86 -3.04
N TYR A 35 9.66 23.91 -2.13
CA TYR A 35 9.33 24.08 -0.71
C TYR A 35 10.56 24.38 0.17
N ARG A 36 11.72 24.66 -0.43
CA ARG A 36 12.99 24.94 0.27
C ARG A 36 13.36 23.88 1.31
N ARG A 37 13.19 22.61 0.93
CA ARG A 37 13.55 21.44 1.74
C ARG A 37 14.83 20.79 1.23
N CYS A 38 15.44 19.95 2.05
CA CYS A 38 16.56 19.10 1.68
C CYS A 38 16.34 17.67 2.20
N GLY A 39 17.08 16.72 1.64
CA GLY A 39 17.02 15.30 2.03
C GLY A 39 15.94 14.49 1.32
N HIS A 40 15.63 13.32 1.89
CA HIS A 40 14.69 12.36 1.32
C HIS A 40 13.24 12.84 1.41
N LEU A 41 12.45 12.53 0.37
CA LEU A 41 11.01 12.80 0.31
C LEU A 41 10.16 11.54 0.43
N PHE A 42 10.52 10.49 -0.31
CA PHE A 42 9.86 9.19 -0.23
C PHE A 42 10.37 8.39 0.96
N GLN A 43 9.45 7.72 1.66
CA GLN A 43 9.76 6.95 2.87
C GLN A 43 10.54 5.66 2.57
N ASP A 44 10.26 5.00 1.45
CA ASP A 44 10.85 3.73 1.05
C ASP A 44 10.94 3.64 -0.49
N ARG A 45 11.54 2.56 -0.99
CA ARG A 45 11.51 2.20 -2.41
C ARG A 45 10.07 1.92 -2.86
N TYR A 46 9.84 2.07 -4.17
CA TYR A 46 8.59 1.64 -4.76
C TYR A 46 8.42 0.12 -4.59
N LYS A 47 7.16 -0.32 -4.56
CA LYS A 47 6.80 -1.72 -4.57
C LYS A 47 6.10 -2.00 -5.90
N SER A 48 6.32 -3.19 -6.46
CA SER A 48 5.83 -3.56 -7.79
C SER A 48 5.37 -5.00 -7.82
N GLU A 49 4.32 -5.25 -8.58
CA GLU A 49 3.77 -6.58 -8.85
C GLU A 49 3.51 -6.69 -10.35
N ALA A 50 3.79 -7.86 -10.93
CA ALA A 50 3.58 -8.09 -12.35
C ALA A 50 2.09 -8.29 -12.65
N VAL A 51 1.63 -7.70 -13.75
CA VAL A 51 0.27 -7.90 -14.27
C VAL A 51 0.38 -8.78 -15.51
N GLU A 52 0.01 -10.06 -15.36
CA GLU A 52 0.29 -11.08 -16.39
C GLU A 52 -0.92 -11.45 -17.25
N THR A 53 -2.12 -10.98 -16.90
CA THR A 53 -3.35 -11.27 -17.65
C THR A 53 -4.19 -10.03 -17.89
N ASP A 54 -4.90 -9.98 -19.01
CA ASP A 54 -5.81 -8.88 -19.35
C ASP A 54 -6.94 -8.73 -18.33
N VAL A 55 -7.43 -9.84 -17.77
CA VAL A 55 -8.44 -9.82 -16.71
C VAL A 55 -7.87 -9.15 -15.47
N TYR A 56 -6.67 -9.52 -15.04
CA TYR A 56 -6.03 -8.91 -13.89
C TYR A 56 -5.68 -7.44 -14.13
N PHE A 57 -5.27 -7.08 -15.35
CA PHE A 57 -5.07 -5.70 -15.76
C PHE A 57 -6.30 -4.83 -15.51
N LEU A 58 -7.49 -5.28 -15.93
CA LEU A 58 -8.73 -4.54 -15.72
C LEU A 58 -9.07 -4.42 -14.23
N THR A 59 -8.85 -5.48 -13.45
CA THR A 59 -9.04 -5.47 -11.99
C THR A 59 -8.13 -4.43 -11.33
N VAL A 60 -6.83 -4.42 -11.63
CA VAL A 60 -5.86 -3.46 -11.08
C VAL A 60 -6.20 -2.03 -11.50
N LEU A 61 -6.59 -1.81 -12.76
CA LEU A 61 -7.01 -0.50 -13.24
C LEU A 61 -8.21 0.03 -12.45
N ARG A 62 -9.25 -0.80 -12.28
CA ARG A 62 -10.44 -0.44 -11.49
C ARG A 62 -10.10 -0.19 -10.02
N TYR A 63 -9.25 -1.02 -9.44
CA TYR A 63 -8.75 -0.84 -8.07
C TYR A 63 -8.05 0.53 -7.88
N ILE A 64 -7.18 0.92 -8.81
CA ILE A 64 -6.47 2.22 -8.76
C ILE A 64 -7.47 3.38 -8.84
N HIS A 65 -8.43 3.33 -9.77
CA HIS A 65 -9.42 4.39 -9.93
C HIS A 65 -10.43 4.47 -8.76
N ARG A 66 -10.74 3.34 -8.11
CA ARG A 66 -11.64 3.29 -6.94
C ARG A 66 -10.95 3.62 -5.63
N ASN A 67 -9.61 3.60 -5.57
CA ASN A 67 -8.86 3.88 -4.34
C ASN A 67 -9.23 5.22 -3.66
N PRO A 68 -9.38 6.35 -4.38
CA PRO A 68 -9.85 7.61 -3.79
C PRO A 68 -11.26 7.52 -3.18
N VAL A 69 -12.15 6.72 -3.77
CA VAL A 69 -13.51 6.47 -3.25
C VAL A 69 -13.43 5.60 -1.99
N LYS A 70 -12.64 4.52 -2.02
CA LYS A 70 -12.40 3.63 -0.87
C LYS A 70 -11.78 4.38 0.31
N ALA A 71 -10.91 5.36 0.03
CA ALA A 71 -10.31 6.25 1.03
C ALA A 71 -11.24 7.38 1.52
N GLY A 72 -12.48 7.47 1.01
CA GLY A 72 -13.46 8.48 1.40
C GLY A 72 -13.14 9.91 0.94
N LEU A 73 -12.20 10.08 -0.01
CA LEU A 73 -11.79 11.40 -0.52
C LEU A 73 -12.84 12.01 -1.46
N VAL A 74 -13.55 11.17 -2.19
CA VAL A 74 -14.58 11.53 -3.17
C VAL A 74 -15.71 10.49 -3.16
N LYS A 75 -16.89 10.84 -3.70
CA LYS A 75 -18.01 9.90 -3.80
C LYS A 75 -17.95 9.07 -5.09
N LYS A 76 -17.36 9.64 -6.15
CA LYS A 76 -17.21 8.98 -7.46
C LYS A 76 -15.78 9.10 -7.98
N ALA A 77 -15.31 8.10 -8.71
CA ALA A 77 -13.97 8.09 -9.30
C ALA A 77 -13.73 9.32 -10.21
N SER A 78 -14.76 9.75 -10.95
CA SER A 78 -14.72 10.95 -11.81
C SER A 78 -14.47 12.26 -11.08
N GLU A 79 -14.80 12.36 -9.79
CA GLU A 79 -14.60 13.56 -8.97
C GLU A 79 -13.12 13.70 -8.55
N TYR A 80 -12.33 12.63 -8.64
CA TYR A 80 -10.92 12.66 -8.24
C TYR A 80 -10.01 13.10 -9.37
N LYS A 81 -9.72 14.41 -9.42
CA LYS A 81 -8.93 15.05 -10.48
C LYS A 81 -7.46 14.59 -10.59
N TRP A 82 -6.94 13.85 -9.62
CA TRP A 82 -5.55 13.35 -9.61
C TRP A 82 -5.47 11.87 -9.94
N SER A 83 -6.34 11.40 -10.84
CA SER A 83 -6.30 10.06 -11.42
C SER A 83 -6.52 10.14 -12.93
N SER A 84 -6.10 9.11 -13.65
CA SER A 84 -6.32 8.96 -15.09
C SER A 84 -7.75 8.55 -15.45
N TYR A 85 -8.67 8.36 -14.48
CA TYR A 85 -10.05 7.94 -14.78
C TYR A 85 -10.73 8.84 -15.82
N ASN A 86 -10.53 10.15 -15.69
CA ASN A 86 -11.10 11.14 -16.60
C ASN A 86 -10.40 11.15 -17.98
N ASP A 87 -9.18 10.63 -18.11
CA ASP A 87 -8.52 10.42 -19.40
C ASP A 87 -9.33 9.43 -20.25
N TYR A 88 -9.83 8.35 -19.64
CA TYR A 88 -10.68 7.34 -20.31
C TYR A 88 -12.06 7.89 -20.67
N VAL A 89 -12.70 8.62 -19.75
CA VAL A 89 -14.05 9.15 -19.95
C VAL A 89 -14.08 10.25 -21.01
N HIS A 90 -13.10 11.14 -21.00
CA HIS A 90 -13.06 12.29 -21.91
C HIS A 90 -12.16 12.07 -23.13
N ARG A 91 -11.49 10.92 -23.22
CA ARG A 91 -10.50 10.60 -24.26
C ARG A 91 -9.44 11.69 -24.42
N LYS A 92 -8.98 12.22 -23.29
CA LYS A 92 -8.07 13.37 -23.24
C LYS A 92 -7.14 13.23 -22.04
N GLY A 93 -5.84 13.19 -22.30
CA GLY A 93 -4.83 13.12 -21.25
C GLY A 93 -3.53 12.56 -21.79
N VAL A 94 -2.72 12.02 -20.89
CA VAL A 94 -1.41 11.44 -21.22
C VAL A 94 -1.40 9.92 -21.14
N THR A 95 -2.51 9.32 -20.69
CA THR A 95 -2.65 7.87 -20.53
C THR A 95 -3.02 7.22 -21.85
N ASP A 96 -2.41 6.09 -22.17
CA ASP A 96 -2.89 5.22 -23.27
C ASP A 96 -4.19 4.53 -22.83
N ILE A 97 -5.28 4.95 -23.45
CA ILE A 97 -6.62 4.44 -23.13
C ILE A 97 -7.08 3.34 -24.10
N ASP A 98 -6.42 3.20 -25.25
CA ASP A 98 -6.92 2.39 -26.36
C ASP A 98 -6.86 0.92 -26.01
N PHE A 99 -5.77 0.46 -25.40
CA PHE A 99 -5.65 -0.93 -24.93
C PHE A 99 -6.84 -1.30 -24.03
N THR A 100 -7.12 -0.48 -23.00
CA THR A 100 -8.22 -0.75 -22.06
C THR A 100 -9.58 -0.74 -22.74
N LEU A 101 -9.87 0.31 -23.53
CA LEU A 101 -11.17 0.44 -24.18
C LEU A 101 -11.41 -0.69 -25.19
N ASN A 102 -10.36 -1.17 -25.85
CA ASN A 102 -10.41 -2.33 -26.73
C ASN A 102 -10.64 -3.64 -25.95
N THR A 103 -9.97 -3.84 -24.81
CA THR A 103 -10.13 -5.03 -23.98
C THR A 103 -11.53 -5.14 -23.37
N ILE A 104 -12.16 -4.02 -22.98
CA ILE A 104 -13.48 -4.04 -22.33
C ILE A 104 -14.61 -4.38 -23.30
N ASP A 105 -14.59 -3.87 -24.53
CA ASP A 105 -15.76 -3.95 -25.42
C ASP A 105 -15.42 -4.26 -26.88
N GLY A 106 -14.21 -4.75 -27.16
CA GLY A 106 -13.84 -5.29 -28.47
C GLY A 106 -14.06 -4.33 -29.65
N ASN A 107 -13.77 -3.04 -29.46
CA ASN A 107 -13.88 -2.00 -30.49
C ASN A 107 -15.32 -1.58 -30.89
N ARG A 108 -16.29 -1.67 -29.98
CA ARG A 108 -17.69 -1.20 -30.20
C ARG A 108 -17.87 0.31 -29.99
N LYS A 109 -18.98 0.87 -30.51
CA LYS A 109 -19.30 2.31 -30.44
C LYS A 109 -19.45 2.88 -29.02
N ASN A 110 -19.74 2.04 -28.01
CA ASN A 110 -20.08 2.48 -26.64
C ASN A 110 -19.01 2.14 -25.58
N THR A 111 -17.74 2.03 -25.96
CA THR A 111 -16.64 1.62 -25.06
C THR A 111 -16.50 2.45 -23.78
N VAL A 112 -16.79 3.75 -23.82
CA VAL A 112 -16.74 4.62 -22.63
C VAL A 112 -17.87 4.28 -21.65
N GLU A 113 -19.08 4.00 -22.14
CA GLU A 113 -20.20 3.59 -21.28
C GLU A 113 -19.90 2.24 -20.60
N SER A 114 -19.36 1.29 -21.38
CA SER A 114 -18.92 -0.01 -20.88
C SER A 114 -17.81 0.14 -19.81
N PHE A 115 -16.84 1.05 -20.03
CA PHE A 115 -15.80 1.39 -19.07
C PHE A 115 -16.37 1.96 -17.76
N VAL A 116 -17.28 2.95 -17.85
CA VAL A 116 -17.92 3.56 -16.68
C VAL A 116 -18.70 2.49 -15.91
N LYS A 117 -19.51 1.69 -16.61
CA LYS A 117 -20.29 0.60 -16.02
C LYS A 117 -19.39 -0.41 -15.30
N TYR A 118 -18.29 -0.82 -15.92
CA TYR A 118 -17.32 -1.74 -15.31
C TYR A 118 -16.73 -1.19 -13.99
N HIS A 119 -16.48 0.12 -13.92
CA HIS A 119 -15.96 0.78 -12.72
C HIS A 119 -17.00 0.95 -11.62
N GLU A 120 -18.28 1.10 -11.97
CA GLU A 120 -19.39 1.27 -11.03
C GLU A 120 -19.91 -0.06 -10.46
N MET A 121 -19.67 -1.19 -11.13
CA MET A 121 -20.03 -2.52 -10.62
C MET A 121 -19.49 -2.75 -9.20
N GLN A 122 -20.31 -3.38 -8.36
CA GLN A 122 -19.83 -3.89 -7.08
C GLN A 122 -18.75 -4.94 -7.32
N ASN A 123 -17.68 -4.85 -6.53
CA ASN A 123 -16.54 -5.74 -6.59
C ASN A 123 -15.87 -5.78 -5.22
N GLU A 124 -15.17 -6.86 -4.96
CA GLU A 124 -14.31 -7.05 -3.79
C GLU A 124 -12.85 -7.08 -4.24
N ASP A 125 -12.50 -6.24 -5.23
CA ASP A 125 -11.15 -6.20 -5.79
C ASP A 125 -10.16 -5.88 -4.67
N ASP A 126 -9.38 -6.90 -4.30
CA ASP A 126 -8.18 -6.75 -3.52
C ASP A 126 -7.01 -7.01 -4.46
N CYS A 127 -6.21 -5.97 -4.67
CA CYS A 127 -5.08 -6.00 -5.58
C CYS A 127 -3.83 -5.67 -4.78
N LEU A 128 -2.73 -6.25 -5.23
CA LEU A 128 -1.41 -6.15 -4.62
C LEU A 128 -1.31 -7.02 -3.35
N ASP A 129 -0.52 -8.09 -3.40
CA ASP A 129 -0.14 -8.93 -2.23
C ASP A 129 0.84 -8.21 -1.28
N ILE A 130 0.94 -6.92 -1.47
CA ILE A 130 1.81 -6.03 -0.76
C ILE A 130 1.02 -5.51 0.43
N GLY A 131 0.70 -6.43 1.33
CA GLY A 131 -0.07 -6.13 2.52
C GLY A 131 0.50 -4.90 3.21
N ASP A 132 -0.35 -3.91 3.42
CA ASP A 132 -0.13 -2.96 4.50
C ASP A 132 -0.17 -3.81 5.76
N SER A 133 1.01 -4.24 6.25
CA SER A 133 1.08 -4.82 7.57
C SER A 133 0.54 -3.73 8.49
N LEU A 134 -0.70 -3.88 8.97
CA LEU A 134 -1.27 -3.05 10.01
C LEU A 134 -0.29 -3.14 11.17
N ARG A 135 0.58 -2.14 11.26
CA ARG A 135 1.53 -2.04 12.36
C ARG A 135 0.66 -1.71 13.55
N LEU A 136 0.46 -2.71 14.42
CA LEU A 136 -0.19 -2.53 15.71
C LEU A 136 0.36 -1.26 16.36
N THR A 137 -0.54 -0.40 16.82
CA THR A 137 -0.16 0.75 17.63
C THR A 137 0.48 0.27 18.93
N ASP A 138 1.22 1.16 19.61
CA ASP A 138 1.81 0.81 20.90
C ASP A 138 0.75 0.51 21.97
N GLU A 139 -0.46 1.08 21.84
CA GLU A 139 -1.59 0.77 22.73
C GLU A 139 -2.13 -0.63 22.49
N GLU A 140 -2.45 -0.98 21.23
CA GLU A 140 -2.88 -2.33 20.86
C GLU A 140 -1.82 -3.38 21.22
N ALA A 141 -0.55 -3.07 20.97
CA ALA A 141 0.56 -3.94 21.33
C ALA A 141 0.66 -4.15 22.84
N LYS A 142 0.47 -3.10 23.67
CA LYS A 142 0.43 -3.24 25.14
C LYS A 142 -0.72 -4.13 25.58
N ASP A 143 -1.90 -3.98 25.00
CA ASP A 143 -3.07 -4.77 25.36
C ASP A 143 -2.89 -6.25 24.99
N ILE A 144 -2.31 -6.52 23.82
CA ILE A 144 -1.95 -7.88 23.40
C ILE A 144 -0.93 -8.49 24.37
N ILE A 145 0.12 -7.75 24.74
CA ILE A 145 1.14 -8.22 25.70
C ILE A 145 0.50 -8.58 27.05
N LYS A 146 -0.32 -7.68 27.61
CA LYS A 146 -1.01 -7.89 28.90
C LYS A 146 -1.92 -9.11 28.85
N LYS A 147 -2.73 -9.21 27.80
CA LYS A 147 -3.70 -10.31 27.63
C LYS A 147 -3.02 -11.66 27.44
N LYS A 148 -1.99 -11.75 26.59
CA LYS A 148 -1.30 -13.01 26.31
C LYS A 148 -0.44 -13.48 27.49
N CYS A 149 0.27 -12.56 28.14
CA CYS A 149 1.17 -12.92 29.24
C CYS A 149 0.45 -13.00 30.60
N GLY A 150 -0.81 -12.54 30.69
CA GLY A 150 -1.56 -12.49 31.94
C GLY A 150 -0.99 -11.48 32.94
N ILE A 151 -0.43 -10.37 32.45
CA ILE A 151 0.29 -9.37 33.27
C ILE A 151 -0.44 -8.03 33.25
N SER A 152 -0.33 -7.26 34.34
CA SER A 152 -0.95 -5.93 34.46
C SER A 152 -0.08 -4.84 33.84
N SER A 153 1.24 -5.03 33.86
CA SER A 153 2.24 -4.15 33.25
C SER A 153 3.15 -4.92 32.30
N THR A 154 3.44 -4.35 31.13
CA THR A 154 4.29 -4.98 30.11
C THR A 154 5.74 -5.20 30.58
N LEU A 155 6.18 -4.48 31.62
CA LEU A 155 7.51 -4.63 32.21
C LEU A 155 7.66 -5.92 33.05
N GLN A 156 6.55 -6.48 33.55
CA GLN A 156 6.56 -7.70 34.37
C GLN A 156 7.03 -8.93 33.58
N ILE A 157 7.05 -8.86 32.25
CA ILE A 157 7.59 -9.94 31.41
C ILE A 157 9.08 -10.22 31.70
N ARG A 158 9.81 -9.25 32.29
CA ARG A 158 11.21 -9.41 32.71
C ARG A 158 11.37 -10.34 33.92
N GLU A 159 10.33 -10.45 34.72
CA GLU A 159 10.30 -11.23 35.96
C GLU A 159 9.90 -12.69 35.70
N LEU A 160 9.43 -12.99 34.48
CA LEU A 160 9.06 -14.35 34.09
C LEU A 160 10.29 -15.24 33.91
N ASP A 161 10.08 -16.54 34.23
CA ASP A 161 11.04 -17.59 33.93
C ASP A 161 11.43 -17.56 32.44
N LYS A 162 12.71 -17.84 32.15
CA LYS A 162 13.27 -17.79 30.80
C LYS A 162 12.40 -18.54 29.78
N GLU A 163 12.00 -19.77 30.09
CA GLU A 163 11.20 -20.60 29.18
C GLU A 163 9.82 -19.99 28.89
N LYS A 164 9.12 -19.49 29.92
CA LYS A 164 7.82 -18.84 29.76
C LYS A 164 7.93 -17.54 28.98
N ARG A 165 8.94 -16.72 29.30
CA ARG A 165 9.21 -15.46 28.60
C ARG A 165 9.47 -15.72 27.12
N ASP A 166 10.35 -16.67 26.80
CA ASP A 166 10.73 -16.93 25.42
C ASP A 166 9.53 -17.49 24.61
N LYS A 167 8.71 -18.35 25.23
CA LYS A 167 7.42 -18.78 24.66
C LYS A 167 6.50 -17.60 24.35
N TYR A 168 6.26 -16.70 25.32
CA TYR A 168 5.39 -15.55 25.11
C TYR A 168 5.94 -14.59 24.04
N LEU A 169 7.25 -14.35 24.01
CA LEU A 169 7.88 -13.51 22.99
C LEU A 169 7.65 -14.07 21.58
N THR A 170 7.74 -15.38 21.39
CA THR A 170 7.43 -16.03 20.11
C THR A 170 5.96 -15.91 19.74
N GLU A 171 5.04 -16.11 20.69
CA GLU A 171 3.60 -15.92 20.47
C GLU A 171 3.22 -14.45 20.16
N LEU A 172 3.97 -13.49 20.69
CA LEU A 172 3.76 -12.06 20.45
C LEU A 172 4.29 -11.64 19.06
N LYS A 173 5.43 -12.19 18.63
CA LYS A 173 5.92 -12.01 17.25
C LYS A 173 4.92 -12.57 16.23
N GLN A 174 4.38 -13.76 16.49
CA GLN A 174 3.33 -14.37 15.65
C GLN A 174 2.04 -13.55 15.64
N ALA A 175 1.74 -12.83 16.73
CA ALA A 175 0.63 -11.89 16.79
C ALA A 175 0.91 -10.54 16.09
N GLY A 176 2.05 -10.39 15.41
CA GLY A 176 2.39 -9.23 14.59
C GLY A 176 3.19 -8.13 15.29
N LEU A 177 3.64 -8.33 16.54
CA LEU A 177 4.48 -7.35 17.23
C LEU A 177 5.91 -7.39 16.72
N SER A 178 6.46 -6.22 16.34
CA SER A 178 7.85 -6.14 15.90
C SER A 178 8.84 -6.27 17.07
N THR A 179 10.05 -6.76 16.80
CA THR A 179 11.16 -6.82 17.78
C THR A 179 11.41 -5.46 18.44
N ARG A 180 11.31 -4.36 17.70
CA ARG A 180 11.50 -3.00 18.23
C ARG A 180 10.39 -2.59 19.17
N GLN A 181 9.14 -2.94 18.88
CA GLN A 181 8.02 -2.67 19.77
C GLN A 181 8.14 -3.48 21.06
N LEU A 182 8.49 -4.76 20.96
CA LEU A 182 8.75 -5.59 22.13
C LEU A 182 9.88 -5.00 22.98
N GLU A 183 10.99 -4.60 22.38
CA GLU A 183 12.11 -3.96 23.08
C GLU A 183 11.65 -2.69 23.80
N ARG A 184 10.92 -1.79 23.13
CA ARG A 184 10.45 -0.54 23.74
C ARG A 184 9.42 -0.76 24.84
N LEU A 185 8.46 -1.67 24.65
CA LEU A 185 7.30 -1.84 25.53
C LEU A 185 7.60 -2.73 26.75
N THR A 186 8.49 -3.71 26.60
CA THR A 186 8.89 -4.62 27.68
C THR A 186 10.21 -4.18 28.33
N GLY A 187 11.02 -3.42 27.59
CA GLY A 187 12.40 -3.06 27.92
C GLY A 187 13.32 -4.26 28.15
N LEU A 188 12.99 -5.41 27.55
CA LEU A 188 13.95 -6.49 27.33
C LEU A 188 14.95 -6.06 26.25
N GLY A 189 16.22 -6.42 26.43
CA GLY A 189 17.24 -6.15 25.42
C GLY A 189 16.96 -6.91 24.11
N ARG A 190 17.26 -6.28 22.97
CA ARG A 190 17.04 -6.83 21.63
C ARG A 190 17.58 -8.26 21.44
N SER A 191 18.74 -8.58 22.02
CA SER A 191 19.35 -9.91 21.92
C SER A 191 18.51 -11.01 22.56
N ILE A 192 17.82 -10.71 23.66
CA ILE A 192 16.91 -11.65 24.33
C ILE A 192 15.69 -11.90 23.44
N ILE A 193 15.11 -10.83 22.90
CA ILE A 193 13.92 -10.92 22.05
C ILE A 193 14.23 -11.67 20.77
N LEU A 194 15.40 -11.49 20.16
CA LEU A 194 15.77 -12.21 18.93
C LEU A 194 16.05 -13.69 19.14
N ARG A 195 16.47 -14.10 20.35
CA ARG A 195 16.81 -15.49 20.69
C ARG A 195 15.62 -16.32 21.15
N ALA A 196 14.55 -15.67 21.61
CA ALA A 196 13.27 -16.27 21.93
C ALA A 196 12.50 -16.67 20.67
#